data_AF-A0A0A7XHS0-F1
#
_entry.id   AF-A0A0A7XHS0-F1
#
_cell.length_a   1.000
_cell.length_b   1.000
_cell.length_c   1.000
_cell.angle_alpha   90.00
_cell.angle_beta   90.00
_cell.angle_gamma   90.00
#
_symmetry.space_group_name_H-M   'P 1'
#
loop_
_entity.id
_entity.type
_entity.pdbx_description
1 polymer ?
#
loop_
_entity_poly.entity_id
_entity_poly.type
_entity_poly.pdbx_seq_one_letter_code
_entity_poly.pdbx_strand_id
1 'polypeptide(L)'
;MMKKVLFVLMGMLLVGCTEKKPLTPEEQWHGFCTSVGNAARSIVFDRQQAIEKSQAIEHANKIEDEITKKFILNIIEKVYAIPQDELKTNPEALQEKIRKQMADECLVTPHDKMPNYKKF
;
A
#
# COMPACT_ATOMS: atom_id res chain seq x y z
N MET A 1 -0.18 -20.91 -65.82
CA MET A 1 -1.58 -21.17 -65.41
C MET A 1 -1.54 -22.29 -64.37
N MET A 2 -2.04 -22.22 -63.13
CA MET A 2 -2.96 -21.32 -62.42
C MET A 2 -2.49 -21.11 -60.96
N LYS A 3 -2.87 -19.94 -60.45
CA LYS A 3 -2.78 -19.39 -59.10
C LYS A 3 -3.57 -20.24 -58.08
N LYS A 4 -2.94 -20.64 -56.95
CA LYS A 4 -3.62 -20.79 -55.65
C LYS A 4 -2.64 -20.44 -54.52
N VAL A 5 -2.86 -19.25 -54.00
CA VAL A 5 -2.31 -18.72 -52.75
C VAL A 5 -2.76 -19.64 -51.61
N LEU A 6 -1.83 -20.15 -50.81
CA LEU A 6 -2.12 -20.60 -49.45
C LEU A 6 -1.15 -19.89 -48.49
N PHE A 7 -1.55 -18.69 -48.10
CA PHE A 7 -1.26 -18.14 -46.78
C PHE A 7 -1.90 -19.04 -45.70
N VAL A 8 -1.55 -18.83 -44.43
CA VAL A 8 -2.10 -19.45 -43.20
C VAL A 8 -1.29 -20.72 -42.83
N LEU A 9 -0.49 -20.79 -41.75
CA LEU A 9 -0.72 -20.38 -40.36
C LEU A 9 0.58 -19.87 -39.70
N MET A 10 0.71 -18.55 -39.56
CA MET A 10 1.43 -17.98 -38.41
C MET A 10 0.37 -17.82 -37.31
N GLY A 11 0.03 -18.95 -36.68
CA GLY A 11 -0.90 -19.00 -35.55
C GLY A 11 -0.21 -18.42 -34.33
N MET A 12 -0.28 -17.09 -34.23
CA MET A 12 -0.12 -16.32 -33.01
C MET A 12 -0.57 -17.11 -31.78
N LEU A 13 0.40 -17.58 -30.99
CA LEU A 13 0.23 -17.72 -29.55
C LEU A 13 0.14 -16.29 -28.97
N LEU A 14 -0.96 -15.59 -29.28
CA LEU A 14 -1.45 -14.55 -28.41
C LEU A 14 -1.90 -15.30 -27.17
N VAL A 15 -0.96 -15.49 -26.24
CA VAL A 15 -1.26 -15.61 -24.82
C VAL A 15 -2.22 -14.48 -24.51
N GLY A 16 -3.51 -14.80 -24.55
CA GLY A 16 -4.56 -13.90 -24.12
C GLY A 16 -4.16 -13.42 -22.74
N CYS A 17 -4.19 -12.10 -22.54
CA CYS A 17 -4.25 -11.56 -21.20
C CYS A 17 -5.50 -12.15 -20.57
N THR A 18 -5.36 -13.31 -19.89
CA THR A 18 -6.41 -13.85 -19.04
C THR A 18 -6.64 -12.77 -18.00
N GLU A 19 -7.78 -12.07 -18.10
CA GLU A 19 -8.16 -11.07 -17.11
C GLU A 19 -7.98 -11.71 -15.73
N LYS A 20 -7.12 -11.09 -14.89
CA LYS A 20 -6.86 -11.63 -13.56
C LYS A 20 -8.20 -11.73 -12.83
N LYS A 21 -8.48 -12.90 -12.25
CA LYS A 21 -9.68 -13.10 -11.42
C LYS A 21 -9.80 -11.95 -10.42
N PRO A 22 -10.99 -11.35 -10.27
CA PRO A 22 -11.19 -10.31 -9.26
C PRO A 22 -10.87 -10.89 -7.87
N LEU A 23 -10.13 -10.12 -7.07
CA LEU A 23 -9.74 -10.48 -5.71
C LEU A 23 -10.97 -10.62 -4.82
N THR A 24 -10.96 -11.57 -3.87
CA THR A 24 -11.98 -11.66 -2.83
C THR A 24 -11.91 -10.44 -1.89
N PRO A 25 -12.97 -10.12 -1.13
CA PRO A 25 -12.92 -9.05 -0.13
C PRO A 25 -11.75 -9.20 0.85
N GLU A 26 -11.43 -10.42 1.28
CA GLU A 26 -10.33 -10.71 2.21
C GLU A 26 -8.97 -10.46 1.56
N GLU A 27 -8.80 -10.85 0.28
CA GLU A 27 -7.58 -10.57 -0.47
C GLU A 27 -7.40 -9.06 -0.73
N GLN A 28 -8.50 -8.35 -0.97
CA GLN A 28 -8.48 -6.89 -1.08
C GLN A 28 -8.12 -6.23 0.25
N TRP A 29 -8.69 -6.70 1.37
CA TRP A 29 -8.35 -6.21 2.71
C TRP A 29 -6.87 -6.44 3.04
N HIS A 30 -6.37 -7.64 2.75
CA HIS A 30 -4.97 -7.98 2.95
C HIS A 30 -4.04 -7.07 2.11
N GLY A 31 -4.42 -6.82 0.86
CA GLY A 31 -3.72 -5.88 -0.01
C GLY A 31 -3.73 -4.46 0.54
N PHE A 32 -4.88 -3.98 1.04
CA PHE A 32 -5.01 -2.69 1.71
C PHE A 32 -4.09 -2.60 2.93
N CYS A 33 -4.10 -3.59 3.82
CA CYS A 33 -3.27 -3.59 5.01
C CYS A 33 -1.77 -3.65 4.69
N THR A 34 -1.39 -4.29 3.58
CA THR A 34 -0.03 -4.20 3.05
C THR A 34 0.34 -2.76 2.69
N SER A 35 -0.56 -2.03 2.02
CA SER A 35 -0.38 -0.61 1.71
C SER A 35 -0.34 0.26 2.98
N VAL A 36 -1.16 -0.02 4.00
CA VAL A 36 -1.11 0.65 5.31
C VAL A 36 0.25 0.47 5.97
N GLY A 37 0.78 -0.75 5.98
CA GLY A 37 2.14 -1.01 6.47
C GLY A 37 3.20 -0.21 5.71
N ASN A 38 3.13 -0.19 4.37
CA ASN A 38 4.06 0.56 3.55
C ASN A 38 3.98 2.07 3.80
N ALA A 39 2.78 2.62 3.98
CA ALA A 39 2.60 4.02 4.36
C ALA A 39 3.25 4.30 5.74
N ALA A 40 3.13 3.38 6.69
CA ALA A 40 3.80 3.50 7.98
C ALA A 40 5.33 3.52 7.85
N ARG A 41 5.89 2.69 6.96
CA ARG A 41 7.32 2.73 6.63
C ARG A 41 7.74 4.11 6.11
N SER A 42 6.99 4.67 5.16
CA SER A 42 7.25 5.98 4.59
C SER A 42 7.15 7.10 5.64
N ILE A 43 6.16 7.06 6.52
CA ILE A 43 5.98 8.07 7.57
C ILE A 43 7.12 8.03 8.60
N VAL A 44 7.64 6.83 8.93
CA VAL A 44 8.86 6.72 9.74
C VAL A 44 10.05 7.34 9.02
N PHE A 45 10.22 7.06 7.73
CA PHE A 45 11.28 7.65 6.93
C PHE A 45 11.18 9.19 6.89
N ASP A 46 9.99 9.74 6.64
CA ASP A 46 9.73 11.19 6.64
C ASP A 46 10.12 11.82 7.99
N ARG A 47 9.76 11.17 9.09
CA ARG A 47 10.15 11.63 10.43
C ARG A 47 11.67 11.56 10.65
N GLN A 48 12.34 10.53 10.13
CA GLN A 48 13.80 10.45 10.14
C GLN A 48 14.45 11.57 9.33
N GLN A 49 13.75 12.10 8.31
CA GLN A 49 14.15 13.29 7.54
C GLN A 49 13.68 14.62 8.18
N ALA A 50 13.25 14.59 9.45
CA ALA A 50 12.80 15.76 10.21
C ALA A 50 11.59 16.49 9.60
N ILE A 51 10.71 15.77 8.89
CA ILE A 51 9.38 16.30 8.58
C ILE A 51 8.61 16.49 9.90
N GLU A 52 7.93 17.63 10.02
CA GLU A 52 7.17 17.98 11.23
C GLU A 52 5.81 17.29 11.26
N LYS A 53 5.33 17.00 12.48
CA LYS A 53 4.04 16.30 12.69
C LYS A 53 2.88 17.04 12.02
N SER A 54 2.88 18.38 12.11
CA SER A 54 1.86 19.23 11.50
C SER A 54 1.79 19.07 9.98
N GLN A 55 2.95 18.95 9.32
CA GLN A 55 3.02 18.75 7.87
C GLN A 55 2.51 17.35 7.46
N ALA A 56 2.87 16.32 8.23
CA ALA A 56 2.34 14.98 8.03
C ALA A 56 0.81 14.93 8.19
N ILE A 57 0.27 15.60 9.21
CA ILE A 57 -1.18 15.73 9.43
C ILE A 57 -1.85 16.50 8.28
N GLU A 58 -1.26 17.61 7.83
CA GLU A 58 -1.78 18.38 6.69
C GLU A 58 -1.88 17.52 5.43
N HIS A 59 -0.84 16.71 5.15
CA HIS A 59 -0.85 15.78 4.03
C HIS A 59 -1.92 14.70 4.18
N ALA A 60 -2.02 14.07 5.36
CA ALA A 60 -3.03 13.06 5.66
C ALA A 60 -4.47 13.59 5.54
N ASN A 61 -4.71 14.86 5.86
CA ASN A 61 -6.02 15.48 5.77
C ASN A 61 -6.54 15.64 4.32
N LYS A 62 -5.67 15.51 3.32
CA LYS A 62 -6.03 15.53 1.89
C LYS A 62 -6.60 14.18 1.40
N ILE A 63 -6.56 13.15 2.23
CA ILE A 63 -7.14 11.83 1.92
C ILE A 63 -8.66 11.90 2.10
N GLU A 64 -9.41 11.57 1.04
CA GLU A 64 -10.88 11.58 1.05
C GLU A 64 -11.49 10.32 1.69
N ASP A 65 -10.85 9.16 1.52
CA ASP A 65 -11.32 7.91 2.10
C ASP A 65 -11.09 7.91 3.63
N GLU A 66 -12.18 8.02 4.39
CA GLU A 66 -12.14 8.16 5.85
C GLU A 66 -11.48 6.97 6.57
N ILE A 67 -11.61 5.75 6.03
CA ILE A 67 -10.97 4.56 6.60
C ILE A 67 -9.45 4.70 6.47
N THR A 68 -8.98 4.99 5.25
CA THR A 68 -7.56 5.20 4.95
C THR A 68 -7.01 6.36 5.77
N LYS A 69 -7.69 7.50 5.78
CA LYS A 69 -7.31 8.68 6.56
C LYS A 69 -7.16 8.35 8.05
N LYS A 70 -8.09 7.60 8.63
CA LYS A 70 -8.01 7.17 10.03
C LYS A 70 -6.77 6.32 10.32
N PHE A 71 -6.45 5.36 9.45
CA PHE A 71 -5.21 4.57 9.59
C PHE A 71 -3.97 5.44 9.50
N ILE A 72 -3.89 6.33 8.51
CA ILE A 72 -2.74 7.23 8.31
C ILE A 72 -2.57 8.18 9.51
N LEU A 73 -3.64 8.79 10.02
CA LEU A 73 -3.56 9.64 11.21
C LEU A 73 -3.09 8.86 12.45
N ASN A 74 -3.59 7.64 12.66
CA ASN A 74 -3.12 6.78 13.75
C ASN A 74 -1.64 6.40 13.60
N ILE A 75 -1.18 6.12 12.38
CA ILE A 75 0.23 5.89 12.09
C ILE A 75 1.05 7.13 12.46
N ILE A 76 0.63 8.33 12.05
CA ILE A 76 1.31 9.58 12.40
C ILE A 76 1.39 9.75 13.91
N GLU A 77 0.31 9.55 14.66
CA GLU A 77 0.33 9.63 16.12
C GLU A 77 1.35 8.67 16.73
N LYS A 78 1.33 7.39 16.33
CA LYS A 78 2.27 6.37 16.83
C LYS A 78 3.71 6.66 16.45
N VAL A 79 3.95 6.97 15.16
CA VAL A 79 5.29 7.25 14.66
C VAL A 79 5.86 8.46 15.35
N TYR A 80 5.09 9.53 15.57
CA TYR A 80 5.59 10.74 16.23
C TYR A 80 5.74 10.63 17.75
N ALA A 81 5.23 9.57 18.37
CA ALA A 81 5.48 9.26 19.78
C ALA A 81 6.83 8.56 20.01
N ILE A 82 7.49 8.05 18.96
CA ILE A 82 8.80 7.37 19.09
C ILE A 82 9.86 8.40 19.58
N PRO A 83 10.73 8.06 20.53
CA PRO A 83 11.83 8.93 20.95
C PRO A 83 12.81 9.27 19.80
N GLN A 84 13.41 10.47 19.82
CA GLN A 84 14.30 10.95 18.74
C GLN A 84 15.60 10.15 18.60
N ASP A 85 16.10 9.60 19.71
CA ASP A 85 17.26 8.72 19.77
C ASP A 85 16.99 7.35 19.12
N GLU A 86 15.78 6.82 19.27
CA GLU A 86 15.35 5.56 18.63
C GLU A 86 15.31 5.69 17.10
N LEU A 87 14.98 6.87 16.56
CA LEU A 87 14.89 7.10 15.11
C LEU A 87 16.24 6.92 14.38
N LYS A 88 17.36 7.12 15.08
CA LYS A 88 18.71 7.15 14.48
C LYS A 88 19.52 5.88 14.71
N THR A 89 19.17 5.08 15.72
CA THR A 89 19.97 3.91 16.12
C THR A 89 20.04 2.84 15.03
N ASN A 90 18.88 2.44 14.48
CA ASN A 90 18.80 1.53 13.34
C ASN A 90 17.58 1.88 12.48
N PRO A 91 17.73 2.87 11.57
CA PRO A 91 16.59 3.49 10.92
C PRO A 91 15.79 2.52 10.05
N GLU A 92 16.45 1.61 9.34
CA GLU A 92 15.80 0.63 8.46
C GLU A 92 15.08 -0.47 9.26
N ALA A 93 15.70 -0.94 10.35
CA ALA A 93 15.04 -1.93 11.22
C ALA A 93 13.80 -1.34 11.90
N LEU A 94 13.86 -0.06 12.31
CA LEU A 94 12.70 0.63 12.86
C LEU A 94 11.58 0.79 11.83
N GLN A 95 11.92 1.22 10.61
CA GLN A 95 10.99 1.29 9.49
C GLN A 95 10.29 -0.05 9.25
N GLU A 96 11.04 -1.15 9.19
CA GLU A 96 10.48 -2.48 8.95
C GLU A 96 9.65 -3.00 10.12
N LYS A 97 10.08 -2.74 11.36
CA LYS A 97 9.31 -3.06 12.57
C LYS A 97 7.94 -2.40 12.54
N ILE A 98 7.90 -1.09 12.29
CA ILE A 98 6.66 -0.31 12.24
C ILE A 98 5.80 -0.72 11.03
N ARG A 99 6.40 -0.99 9.86
CA ARG A 99 5.69 -1.51 8.68
C ARG A 99 4.91 -2.77 9.01
N LYS A 100 5.56 -3.77 9.64
CA LYS A 100 4.93 -5.03 10.03
C LYS A 100 3.84 -4.80 11.07
N GLN A 101 4.15 -4.08 12.14
CA GLN A 101 3.20 -3.82 13.22
C GLN A 101 1.91 -3.17 12.69
N MET A 102 2.02 -2.15 11.85
CA MET A 102 0.83 -1.46 11.33
C MET A 102 0.04 -2.28 10.32
N ALA A 103 0.71 -3.13 9.52
CA ALA A 103 0.03 -4.08 8.65
C ALA A 103 -0.75 -5.12 9.48
N ASP A 104 -0.13 -5.71 10.50
CA ASP A 104 -0.73 -6.72 11.37
C ASP A 104 -1.92 -6.14 12.17
N GLU A 105 -1.77 -4.94 12.72
CA GLU A 105 -2.86 -4.22 13.39
C GLU A 105 -4.03 -3.94 12.43
N CYS A 106 -3.75 -3.55 11.19
CA CYS A 106 -4.79 -3.38 10.17
C CYS A 106 -5.51 -4.70 9.87
N LEU A 107 -4.78 -5.81 9.72
CA LEU A 107 -5.37 -7.11 9.38
C LEU A 107 -6.39 -7.58 10.41
N VAL A 108 -6.16 -7.31 11.69
CA VAL A 108 -7.07 -7.70 12.79
C VAL A 108 -8.11 -6.63 13.11
N THR A 109 -8.06 -5.46 12.45
CA THR A 109 -9.04 -4.40 12.68
C THR A 109 -10.39 -4.78 12.04
N PRO A 110 -11.49 -4.78 12.82
CA PRO A 110 -12.82 -5.01 12.27
C PRO A 110 -13.14 -3.99 11.17
N HIS A 111 -13.66 -4.48 10.05
CA HIS A 111 -14.03 -3.66 8.91
C HIS A 111 -15.32 -4.16 8.26
N ASP A 112 -16.25 -3.25 8.03
CA ASP A 112 -17.53 -3.54 7.37
C ASP A 112 -17.57 -3.00 5.92
N LYS A 113 -16.56 -2.21 5.54
CA LYS A 113 -16.46 -1.53 4.24
C LYS A 113 -15.03 -1.61 3.73
N MET A 114 -14.91 -1.93 2.44
CA MET A 114 -13.62 -1.85 1.76
C MET A 114 -13.29 -0.38 1.48
N PRO A 115 -12.12 0.13 1.92
CA PRO A 115 -11.68 1.48 1.57
C PRO A 115 -11.54 1.63 0.06
N ASN A 116 -11.85 2.82 -0.45
CA ASN A 116 -11.60 3.14 -1.85
C ASN A 116 -10.14 3.61 -2.01
N TYR A 117 -9.21 2.66 -1.95
CA TYR A 117 -7.78 2.94 -2.03
C TYR A 117 -7.26 2.64 -3.44
N LYS A 118 -6.39 3.53 -3.94
CA LYS A 118 -5.68 3.29 -5.19
C LYS A 118 -4.72 2.12 -4.99
N LYS A 119 -4.85 1.07 -5.78
CA LYS A 119 -3.85 -0.02 -5.84
C LYS A 119 -2.54 0.60 -6.34
N PHE A 120 -1.50 0.57 -5.50
CA PHE A 120 -0.15 1.03 -5.85
C PHE A 120 0.60 -0.06 -6.60
#